data_AF-A0A846LCA0-F1
#
_entry.id   AF-A0A846LCA0-F1
#
_cell.length_a   1.000
_cell.length_b   1.000
_cell.length_c   1.000
_cell.angle_alpha   90.00
_cell.angle_beta   90.00
_cell.angle_gamma   90.00
#
_symmetry.space_group_name_H-M   'P 1'
#
loop_
_entity.id
_entity.type
_entity.pdbx_description
1 polymer ?
#
loop_
_entity_poly.entity_id
_entity_poly.type
_entity_poly.pdbx_seq_one_letter_code
_entity_poly.pdbx_strand_id
1 'polypeptide(L)'
;MSASPTVSTVSARPGAGSAADVVRLDPNRHVPGVRQPGFAQVLHAEWVKFWTVRSTRWSLGLLFLLGAGLTTLVCWAAAGELAAGDTGESPASFITWGLLFSQLTAIALGTLMVTSEYGTGMIRATLSAVPRRGRVVAAKALVLAPVLFVAGVVTAFIGYLGGNWFLDREGIGLALSDDGVVRALFGNGLYLAGLGVLALGAGFLIRNTGAALTVGIALVLIVGNLAYALPGTWGEWVAKLMPGNAGGSVAQVMPFNGGAVLAPWTGFAVFAAEALAVLVAGYVVLRRRDA
;
A
#
# COMPACT_ATOMS: atom_id res chain seq x y z
N MET A 1 -32.20 66.86 34.89
CA MET A 1 -32.71 66.80 36.28
C MET A 1 -33.66 65.61 36.36
N SER A 2 -33.17 64.40 36.61
CA SER A 2 -32.76 63.83 37.90
C SER A 2 -33.94 63.64 38.86
N ALA A 3 -34.46 62.40 38.92
CA ALA A 3 -35.02 61.82 40.13
C ALA A 3 -34.98 60.28 39.99
N SER A 4 -34.06 59.66 40.74
CA SER A 4 -34.01 58.20 40.96
C SER A 4 -35.13 57.77 41.90
N PRO A 5 -35.70 56.56 41.75
CA PRO A 5 -36.37 55.89 42.85
C PRO A 5 -35.37 55.01 43.62
N THR A 6 -35.17 55.38 44.88
CA THR A 6 -34.40 54.65 45.89
C THR A 6 -35.05 53.31 46.20
N VAL A 7 -34.44 52.20 45.78
CA VAL A 7 -34.87 50.86 46.17
C VAL A 7 -34.30 50.57 47.57
N SER A 8 -35.19 50.48 48.54
CA SER A 8 -34.89 50.15 49.93
C SER A 8 -34.45 48.67 50.03
N THR A 9 -33.20 48.43 50.44
CA THR A 9 -32.70 47.08 50.75
C THR A 9 -33.31 46.60 52.06
N VAL A 10 -34.31 45.73 51.97
CA VAL A 10 -34.80 44.95 53.11
C VAL A 10 -33.80 43.83 53.38
N SER A 11 -32.96 44.05 54.39
CA SER A 11 -32.16 43.00 55.03
C SER A 11 -33.08 42.11 55.86
N ALA A 12 -33.42 40.93 55.33
CA ALA A 12 -34.04 39.85 56.08
C ALA A 12 -33.15 38.59 56.01
N ARG A 13 -32.35 38.37 57.06
CA ARG A 13 -32.14 37.03 57.62
C ARG A 13 -33.17 36.88 58.74
N PRO A 14 -33.84 35.74 58.94
CA PRO A 14 -33.18 34.44 59.07
C PRO A 14 -34.00 33.22 58.55
N GLY A 15 -33.29 32.15 58.25
CA GLY A 15 -33.89 30.84 58.01
C GLY A 15 -32.79 29.81 57.83
N ALA A 16 -32.29 29.26 58.93
CA ALA A 16 -31.48 28.04 58.94
C ALA A 16 -32.38 26.85 58.55
N GLY A 17 -32.83 26.84 57.30
CA GLY A 17 -33.43 25.69 56.65
C GLY A 17 -32.33 24.97 55.89
N SER A 18 -31.96 23.78 56.39
CA SER A 18 -31.20 22.73 55.72
C SER A 18 -30.69 23.14 54.33
N ALA A 19 -29.44 23.59 54.26
CA ALA A 19 -28.74 23.70 52.98
C ALA A 19 -28.96 22.37 52.27
N ALA A 20 -29.80 22.39 51.23
CA ALA A 20 -29.99 21.23 50.38
C ALA A 20 -28.59 20.77 50.02
N ASP A 21 -28.28 19.53 50.39
CA ASP A 21 -27.01 18.89 50.12
C ASP A 21 -26.94 18.77 48.59
N VAL A 22 -26.50 19.86 47.93
CA VAL A 22 -26.38 19.90 46.47
C VAL A 22 -25.21 19.00 46.17
N VAL A 23 -25.50 17.71 46.01
CA VAL A 23 -24.56 16.72 45.54
C VAL A 23 -24.02 17.24 44.21
N ARG A 24 -22.82 17.84 44.25
CA ARG A 24 -22.05 18.12 43.04
C ARG A 24 -21.70 16.76 42.43
N LEU A 25 -22.57 16.28 41.56
CA LEU A 25 -22.26 15.21 40.64
C LEU A 25 -21.15 15.76 39.75
N ASP A 26 -19.90 15.39 40.07
CA ASP A 26 -18.82 15.52 39.11
C ASP A 26 -19.13 14.52 37.98
N PRO A 27 -19.53 14.98 36.79
CA PRO A 27 -19.91 14.10 35.68
C PRO A 27 -18.76 13.21 35.24
N ASN A 28 -17.53 13.51 35.66
CA ASN A 28 -16.32 12.78 35.28
C ASN A 28 -15.83 11.82 36.36
N ARG A 29 -16.46 11.77 37.54
CA ARG A 29 -16.04 10.93 38.68
C ARG A 29 -16.01 9.42 38.36
N HIS A 30 -16.82 9.00 37.38
CA HIS A 30 -16.92 7.62 36.94
C HIS A 30 -16.58 7.42 35.46
N VAL A 31 -16.05 8.43 34.78
CA VAL A 31 -15.55 8.27 33.41
C VAL A 31 -14.12 7.76 33.55
N PRO A 32 -13.83 6.49 33.24
CA PRO A 32 -12.45 6.02 33.20
C PRO A 32 -11.72 6.93 32.22
N GLY A 33 -10.63 7.57 32.64
CA GLY A 33 -9.89 8.46 31.77
C GLY A 33 -9.63 7.77 30.44
N VAL A 34 -10.04 8.39 29.32
CA VAL A 34 -9.93 7.79 27.99
C VAL A 34 -8.46 7.53 27.70
N ARG A 35 -8.01 6.28 27.92
CA ARG A 35 -6.64 5.88 27.62
C ARG A 35 -6.49 5.91 26.11
N GLN A 36 -5.69 6.86 25.62
CA GLN A 36 -5.36 6.90 24.21
C GLN A 36 -4.62 5.60 23.84
N PRO A 37 -5.03 4.91 22.76
CA PRO A 37 -4.42 3.65 22.40
C PRO A 37 -2.93 3.83 22.09
N GLY A 38 -2.12 2.92 22.63
CA GLY A 38 -0.71 2.79 22.30
C GLY A 38 -0.52 2.36 20.85
N PHE A 39 0.67 2.57 20.28
CA PHE A 39 0.93 2.22 18.88
C PHE A 39 0.70 0.74 18.57
N ALA A 40 1.10 -0.17 19.48
CA ALA A 40 0.86 -1.60 19.34
C ALA A 40 -0.64 -1.96 19.26
N GLN A 41 -1.49 -1.26 20.00
CA GLN A 41 -2.94 -1.46 19.95
C GLN A 41 -3.54 -0.99 18.62
N VAL A 42 -3.05 0.14 18.09
CA VAL A 42 -3.44 0.62 16.75
C VAL A 42 -3.01 -0.37 15.67
N LEU A 43 -1.77 -0.86 15.74
CA LEU A 43 -1.25 -1.86 14.81
C LEU A 43 -2.07 -3.16 14.85
N HIS A 44 -2.40 -3.66 16.05
CA HIS A 44 -3.23 -4.83 16.21
C HIS A 44 -4.64 -4.63 15.63
N ALA A 45 -5.25 -3.47 15.86
CA ALA A 45 -6.56 -3.14 15.29
C ALA A 45 -6.53 -3.09 13.76
N GLU A 46 -5.50 -2.50 13.16
CA GLU A 46 -5.32 -2.49 11.70
C GLU A 46 -5.08 -3.90 11.14
N TRP A 47 -4.33 -4.75 11.85
CA TRP A 47 -4.12 -6.15 11.46
C TRP A 47 -5.44 -6.95 11.43
N VAL A 48 -6.26 -6.83 12.48
CA VAL A 48 -7.57 -7.47 12.52
C VAL A 48 -8.47 -6.95 11.39
N LYS A 49 -8.54 -5.62 11.19
CA LYS A 49 -9.30 -5.02 10.09
C LYS A 49 -8.86 -5.57 8.73
N PHE A 50 -7.56 -5.58 8.46
CA PHE A 50 -7.03 -6.08 7.20
C PHE A 50 -7.48 -7.52 6.88
N TRP A 51 -7.45 -8.43 7.87
CA TRP A 51 -7.80 -9.85 7.66
C TRP A 51 -9.29 -10.17 7.74
N THR A 52 -10.11 -9.29 8.30
CA THR A 52 -11.58 -9.47 8.36
C THR A 52 -12.26 -9.15 7.03
N VAL A 53 -11.64 -8.34 6.17
CA VAL A 53 -12.22 -7.94 4.90
C VAL A 53 -12.08 -9.08 3.87
N ARG A 54 -13.22 -9.53 3.31
CA ARG A 54 -13.25 -10.62 2.31
C ARG A 54 -12.47 -10.26 1.04
N SER A 55 -12.48 -9.00 0.61
CA SER A 55 -11.72 -8.55 -0.56
C SER A 55 -10.22 -8.77 -0.37
N THR A 56 -9.68 -8.64 0.85
CA THR A 56 -8.25 -8.90 1.12
C THR A 56 -7.86 -10.33 0.72
N ARG A 57 -8.67 -11.32 1.14
CA ARG A 57 -8.40 -12.74 0.85
C ARG A 57 -8.52 -13.05 -0.64
N TRP A 58 -9.54 -12.49 -1.30
CA TRP A 58 -9.68 -12.62 -2.75
C TRP A 58 -8.55 -11.95 -3.52
N SER A 59 -8.12 -10.75 -3.12
CA SER A 59 -7.00 -10.06 -3.75
C SER A 59 -5.70 -10.81 -3.58
N LEU A 60 -5.41 -11.39 -2.41
CA LEU A 60 -4.25 -12.25 -2.22
C LEU A 60 -4.34 -13.54 -3.05
N GLY A 61 -5.51 -14.18 -3.12
CA GLY A 61 -5.73 -15.34 -3.99
C GLY A 61 -5.48 -15.01 -5.47
N LEU A 62 -5.99 -13.87 -5.94
CA LEU A 62 -5.73 -13.37 -7.29
C LEU A 62 -4.26 -12.99 -7.50
N LEU A 63 -3.58 -12.48 -6.48
CA LEU A 63 -2.14 -12.19 -6.53
C LEU A 63 -1.35 -13.46 -6.83
N PHE A 64 -1.64 -14.56 -6.12
CA PHE A 64 -1.02 -15.86 -6.39
C PHE A 64 -1.40 -16.43 -7.76
N LEU A 65 -2.69 -16.37 -8.12
CA LEU A 65 -3.18 -16.89 -9.40
C LEU A 65 -2.56 -16.14 -10.58
N LEU A 66 -2.57 -14.81 -10.56
CA LEU A 66 -2.03 -13.99 -11.64
C LEU A 66 -0.51 -13.98 -11.65
N GLY A 67 0.13 -14.01 -10.48
CA GLY A 67 1.58 -14.00 -10.39
C GLY A 67 2.21 -15.35 -10.70
N ALA A 68 1.93 -16.36 -9.87
CA ALA A 68 2.54 -17.67 -10.03
C ALA A 68 1.90 -18.48 -11.16
N GLY A 69 0.56 -18.42 -11.27
CA GLY A 69 -0.19 -19.17 -12.28
C GLY A 69 0.12 -18.73 -13.70
N LEU A 70 0.11 -17.42 -13.99
CA LEU A 70 0.47 -16.94 -15.33
C LEU A 70 1.95 -17.15 -15.64
N THR A 71 2.85 -16.98 -14.67
CA THR A 71 4.28 -17.30 -14.88
C THR A 71 4.45 -18.75 -15.31
N THR A 72 3.81 -19.67 -14.59
CA THR A 72 3.86 -21.11 -14.90
C THR A 72 3.27 -21.40 -16.27
N LEU A 73 2.10 -20.84 -16.57
CA LEU A 73 1.42 -21.02 -17.85
C LEU A 73 2.25 -20.52 -19.04
N VAL A 74 2.86 -19.34 -18.90
CA VAL A 74 3.66 -18.76 -19.98
C VAL A 74 4.97 -19.51 -20.15
N CYS A 75 5.65 -19.92 -19.06
CA CYS A 75 6.84 -20.76 -19.18
C CYS A 75 6.51 -22.10 -19.86
N TRP A 76 5.37 -22.72 -19.53
CA TRP A 76 4.91 -23.94 -20.22
C TRP A 76 4.67 -23.70 -21.71
N ALA A 77 3.97 -22.62 -22.06
CA ALA A 77 3.64 -22.33 -23.46
C ALA A 77 4.86 -21.96 -24.30
N ALA A 78 5.84 -21.25 -23.72
CA ALA A 78 6.99 -20.72 -24.42
C ALA A 78 8.23 -21.62 -24.35
N ALA A 79 8.24 -22.69 -23.55
CA ALA A 79 9.45 -23.50 -23.29
C ALA A 79 10.12 -24.00 -24.57
N GLY A 80 9.35 -24.58 -25.50
CA GLY A 80 9.88 -25.11 -26.76
C GLY A 80 10.45 -24.03 -27.68
N GLU A 81 9.75 -22.89 -27.84
CA GLU A 81 10.22 -21.77 -28.66
C GLU A 81 11.47 -21.10 -28.06
N LEU A 82 11.54 -21.02 -26.73
CA LEU A 82 12.71 -20.52 -26.01
C LEU A 82 13.93 -21.43 -26.19
N ALA A 83 13.72 -22.75 -26.15
CA ALA A 83 14.79 -23.73 -26.35
C ALA A 83 15.30 -23.75 -27.79
N ALA A 84 14.40 -23.54 -28.77
CA ALA A 84 14.76 -23.37 -30.17
C ALA A 84 15.49 -22.04 -30.47
N GLY A 85 15.36 -21.05 -29.57
CA GLY A 85 15.93 -19.71 -29.76
C GLY A 85 15.09 -18.81 -30.66
N ASP A 86 13.85 -19.19 -30.97
CA ASP A 86 12.97 -18.49 -31.93
C ASP A 86 12.44 -17.16 -31.40
N THR A 87 12.40 -16.99 -30.07
CA THR A 87 11.85 -15.79 -29.42
C THR A 87 12.82 -14.61 -29.36
N GLY A 88 14.13 -14.87 -29.49
CA GLY A 88 15.18 -13.87 -29.24
C GLY A 88 15.28 -13.37 -27.79
N GLU A 89 14.55 -14.00 -26.87
CA GLU A 89 14.46 -13.59 -25.46
C GLU A 89 15.10 -14.62 -24.52
N SER A 90 15.61 -14.14 -23.39
CA SER A 90 16.17 -15.02 -22.37
C SER A 90 15.06 -15.77 -21.62
N PRO A 91 15.20 -17.08 -21.35
CA PRO A 91 14.30 -17.80 -20.45
C PRO A 91 14.16 -17.13 -19.07
N ALA A 92 15.20 -16.42 -18.63
CA ALA A 92 15.21 -15.65 -17.39
C ALA A 92 14.18 -14.52 -17.34
N SER A 93 13.81 -13.94 -18.48
CA SER A 93 12.78 -12.90 -18.57
C SER A 93 11.38 -13.45 -18.21
N PHE A 94 11.16 -14.74 -18.42
CA PHE A 94 9.85 -15.39 -18.27
C PHE A 94 9.54 -15.84 -16.83
N ILE A 95 10.56 -16.11 -16.01
CA ILE A 95 10.40 -16.57 -14.62
C ILE A 95 9.67 -15.57 -13.72
N THR A 96 9.63 -14.30 -14.11
CA THR A 96 8.96 -13.23 -13.37
C THR A 96 7.78 -12.63 -14.12
N TRP A 97 7.32 -13.28 -15.18
CA TRP A 97 6.35 -12.69 -16.12
C TRP A 97 5.00 -12.33 -15.47
N GLY A 98 4.50 -13.18 -14.57
CA GLY A 98 3.25 -12.92 -13.86
C GLY A 98 3.30 -11.73 -12.89
N LEU A 99 4.48 -11.15 -12.62
CA LEU A 99 4.58 -9.88 -11.91
C LEU A 99 3.76 -8.77 -12.58
N LEU A 100 3.73 -8.77 -13.91
CA LEU A 100 3.00 -7.78 -14.72
C LEU A 100 1.51 -7.66 -14.30
N PHE A 101 0.89 -8.78 -13.92
CA PHE A 101 -0.51 -8.83 -13.53
C PHE A 101 -0.72 -8.86 -12.02
N SER A 102 0.16 -9.54 -11.26
CA SER A 102 0.02 -9.58 -9.80
C SER A 102 0.20 -8.20 -9.13
N GLN A 103 0.98 -7.30 -9.73
CA GLN A 103 1.08 -5.91 -9.24
C GLN A 103 -0.25 -5.15 -9.22
N LEU A 104 -1.21 -5.48 -10.09
CA LEU A 104 -2.55 -4.90 -10.07
C LEU A 104 -3.27 -5.17 -8.76
N THR A 105 -3.09 -6.38 -8.23
CA THR A 105 -3.69 -6.79 -6.96
C THR A 105 -3.04 -6.08 -5.76
N ALA A 106 -1.74 -5.81 -5.81
CA ALA A 106 -1.03 -5.03 -4.80
C ALA A 106 -1.50 -3.57 -4.77
N ILE A 107 -1.63 -2.94 -5.96
CA ILE A 107 -2.21 -1.60 -6.10
C ILE A 107 -3.63 -1.57 -5.55
N ALA A 108 -4.43 -2.60 -5.86
CA ALA A 108 -5.80 -2.70 -5.38
C ALA A 108 -5.89 -2.85 -3.86
N LEU A 109 -5.09 -3.73 -3.26
CA LEU A 109 -5.01 -3.90 -1.81
C LEU A 109 -4.60 -2.61 -1.10
N GLY A 110 -3.54 -1.95 -1.57
CA GLY A 110 -3.08 -0.69 -0.99
C GLY A 110 -4.11 0.42 -1.07
N THR A 111 -4.77 0.56 -2.23
CA THR A 111 -5.85 1.53 -2.42
C THR A 111 -7.03 1.24 -1.49
N LEU A 112 -7.53 0.00 -1.52
CA LEU A 112 -8.72 -0.42 -0.76
C LEU A 112 -8.51 -0.28 0.75
N MET A 113 -7.30 -0.53 1.26
CA MET A 113 -6.99 -0.40 2.69
C MET A 113 -7.25 1.01 3.26
N VAL A 114 -7.30 2.01 2.39
CA VAL A 114 -7.69 3.38 2.74
C VAL A 114 -9.11 3.69 2.25
N THR A 115 -9.38 3.51 0.97
CA THR A 115 -10.61 4.01 0.35
C THR A 115 -11.86 3.29 0.83
N SER A 116 -11.76 2.05 1.33
CA SER A 116 -12.90 1.34 1.94
C SER A 116 -13.37 2.00 3.24
N GLU A 117 -12.46 2.60 4.02
CA GLU A 117 -12.83 3.36 5.23
C GLU A 117 -13.51 4.68 4.90
N TYR A 118 -13.16 5.30 3.76
CA TYR A 118 -13.88 6.47 3.24
C TYR A 118 -15.27 6.11 2.73
N GLY A 119 -15.39 5.03 1.94
CA GLY A 119 -16.67 4.58 1.39
C GLY A 119 -17.70 4.18 2.46
N THR A 120 -17.25 3.67 3.60
CA THR A 120 -18.11 3.27 4.73
C THR A 120 -18.26 4.36 5.80
N GLY A 121 -17.51 5.45 5.72
CA GLY A 121 -17.44 6.48 6.77
C GLY A 121 -16.68 6.06 8.04
N MET A 122 -16.10 4.86 8.08
CA MET A 122 -15.33 4.32 9.21
C MET A 122 -14.11 5.18 9.56
N ILE A 123 -13.55 5.91 8.59
CA ILE A 123 -12.36 6.76 8.80
C ILE A 123 -12.56 7.77 9.94
N ARG A 124 -13.78 8.30 10.12
CA ARG A 124 -14.10 9.24 11.22
C ARG A 124 -13.99 8.58 12.60
N ALA A 125 -14.48 7.34 12.72
CA ALA A 125 -14.38 6.56 13.94
C ALA A 125 -12.91 6.17 14.24
N THR A 126 -12.14 5.81 13.21
CA THR A 126 -10.70 5.53 13.36
C THR A 126 -9.95 6.75 13.91
N LEU A 127 -10.22 7.94 13.37
CA LEU A 127 -9.51 9.17 13.77
C LEU A 127 -10.00 9.76 15.10
N SER A 128 -11.26 9.50 15.51
CA SER A 128 -11.73 9.87 16.84
C SER A 128 -11.12 8.98 17.93
N ALA A 129 -10.95 7.68 17.65
CA ALA A 129 -10.29 6.74 18.55
C ALA A 129 -8.77 6.95 18.64
N VAL A 130 -8.13 7.34 17.52
CA VAL A 130 -6.67 7.55 17.42
C VAL A 130 -6.37 8.98 16.97
N PRO A 131 -6.33 9.96 17.90
CA PRO A 131 -6.15 11.37 17.56
C PRO A 131 -4.81 11.68 16.88
N ARG A 132 -3.79 10.84 17.11
CA ARG A 132 -2.49 10.93 16.41
C ARG A 132 -2.58 10.28 15.04
N ARG A 133 -3.09 11.01 14.04
CA ARG A 133 -3.32 10.53 12.65
C ARG A 133 -2.12 9.80 12.02
N GLY A 134 -0.88 10.20 12.37
CA GLY A 134 0.35 9.56 11.87
C GLY A 134 0.51 8.11 12.33
N ARG A 135 -0.02 7.75 13.52
CA ARG A 135 -0.01 6.36 14.00
C ARG A 135 -0.87 5.45 13.12
N VAL A 136 -1.99 5.96 12.60
CA VAL A 136 -2.87 5.20 11.71
C VAL A 136 -2.20 4.95 10.36
N VAL A 137 -1.59 5.99 9.77
CA VAL A 137 -0.85 5.85 8.49
C VAL A 137 0.31 4.86 8.65
N ALA A 138 1.12 5.00 9.69
CA ALA A 138 2.23 4.09 9.96
C ALA A 138 1.76 2.66 10.24
N ALA A 139 0.69 2.47 11.02
CA ALA A 139 0.13 1.15 11.29
C ALA A 139 -0.38 0.48 10.01
N LYS A 140 -1.09 1.21 9.14
CA LYS A 140 -1.56 0.66 7.85
C LYS A 140 -0.39 0.25 6.95
N ALA A 141 0.64 1.10 6.84
CA ALA A 141 1.84 0.77 6.08
C ALA A 141 2.58 -0.45 6.66
N LEU A 142 2.72 -0.54 7.98
CA LEU A 142 3.39 -1.67 8.66
C LEU A 142 2.58 -2.97 8.66
N VAL A 143 1.27 -2.92 8.43
CA VAL A 143 0.46 -4.12 8.19
C VAL A 143 0.55 -4.53 6.72
N LEU A 144 0.39 -3.58 5.81
CA LEU A 144 0.31 -3.85 4.37
C LEU A 144 1.64 -4.31 3.78
N ALA A 145 2.73 -3.59 4.07
CA ALA A 145 4.01 -3.82 3.42
C ALA A 145 4.58 -5.22 3.73
N PRO A 146 4.60 -5.71 4.99
CA PRO A 146 5.08 -7.06 5.28
C PRO A 146 4.19 -8.15 4.66
N VAL A 147 2.86 -7.94 4.63
CA VAL A 147 1.94 -8.90 4.00
C VAL A 147 2.22 -9.00 2.49
N LEU A 148 2.31 -7.88 1.79
CA LEU A 148 2.60 -7.88 0.35
C LEU A 148 4.03 -8.34 0.05
N PHE A 149 4.99 -8.06 0.93
CA PHE A 149 6.35 -8.58 0.82
C PHE A 149 6.33 -10.11 0.87
N VAL A 150 5.77 -10.69 1.94
CA VAL A 150 5.70 -12.15 2.10
C VAL A 150 4.88 -12.79 0.97
N ALA A 151 3.72 -12.23 0.64
CA ALA A 151 2.90 -12.72 -0.46
C ALA A 151 3.66 -12.69 -1.78
N GLY A 152 4.33 -11.58 -2.10
CA GLY A 152 5.11 -11.44 -3.32
C GLY A 152 6.30 -12.40 -3.39
N VAL A 153 7.04 -12.59 -2.30
CA VAL A 153 8.11 -13.58 -2.26
C VAL A 153 7.55 -14.98 -2.51
N VAL A 154 6.49 -15.37 -1.79
CA VAL A 154 5.85 -16.69 -1.96
C VAL A 154 5.34 -16.87 -3.39
N THR A 155 4.70 -15.86 -3.98
CA THR A 155 4.24 -15.89 -5.38
C THR A 155 5.39 -16.09 -6.35
N ALA A 156 6.50 -15.39 -6.16
CA ALA A 156 7.67 -15.50 -7.02
C ALA A 156 8.29 -16.89 -6.91
N PHE A 157 8.41 -17.45 -5.70
CA PHE A 157 8.91 -18.81 -5.50
C PHE A 157 8.00 -19.87 -6.14
N ILE A 158 6.68 -19.77 -6.00
CA ILE A 158 5.74 -20.71 -6.64
C ILE A 158 5.83 -20.56 -8.16
N GLY A 159 5.88 -19.33 -8.68
CA GLY A 159 6.02 -19.05 -10.11
C GLY A 159 7.34 -19.57 -10.69
N TYR A 160 8.45 -19.40 -9.96
CA TYR A 160 9.75 -19.95 -10.30
C TYR A 160 9.70 -21.48 -10.32
N LEU A 161 9.25 -22.14 -9.25
CA LEU A 161 9.21 -23.60 -9.20
C LEU A 161 8.30 -24.19 -10.30
N GLY A 162 7.13 -23.58 -10.52
CA GLY A 162 6.18 -24.03 -11.54
C GLY A 162 6.68 -23.77 -12.96
N GLY A 163 7.14 -22.56 -13.25
CA GLY A 163 7.62 -22.18 -14.59
C GLY A 163 8.96 -22.82 -14.94
N ASN A 164 9.92 -22.80 -14.02
CA ASN A 164 11.24 -23.37 -14.23
C ASN A 164 11.19 -24.88 -14.45
N TRP A 165 10.19 -25.58 -13.90
CA TRP A 165 10.00 -27.01 -14.16
C TRP A 165 9.84 -27.31 -15.66
N PHE A 166 9.14 -26.46 -16.41
CA PHE A 166 8.99 -26.65 -17.86
C PHE A 166 10.25 -26.28 -18.62
N LEU A 167 10.91 -25.18 -18.23
CA LEU A 167 12.16 -24.74 -18.84
C LEU A 167 13.29 -25.75 -18.64
N ASP A 168 13.37 -26.36 -17.45
CA ASP A 168 14.37 -27.38 -17.11
C ASP A 168 14.22 -28.65 -17.96
N ARG A 169 12.98 -29.04 -18.31
CA ARG A 169 12.73 -30.19 -19.19
C ARG A 169 13.23 -29.98 -20.62
N GLU A 170 13.31 -28.73 -21.05
CA GLU A 170 13.90 -28.34 -22.34
C GLU A 170 15.40 -28.03 -22.23
N GLY A 171 16.02 -28.24 -21.06
CA GLY A 171 17.46 -28.01 -20.83
C GLY A 171 17.87 -26.54 -20.67
N ILE A 172 16.89 -25.63 -20.50
CA ILE A 172 17.09 -24.18 -20.36
C ILE A 172 16.62 -23.65 -19.00
N GLY A 173 16.56 -24.54 -18.00
CA GLY A 173 16.20 -24.20 -16.62
C GLY A 173 17.24 -23.29 -15.97
N LEU A 174 16.76 -22.46 -15.03
CA LEU A 174 17.58 -21.58 -14.20
C LEU A 174 17.81 -22.18 -12.82
N ALA A 175 19.04 -22.14 -12.34
CA ALA A 175 19.39 -22.48 -10.98
C ALA A 175 19.17 -21.29 -10.04
N LEU A 176 18.90 -21.57 -8.76
CA LEU A 176 18.85 -20.52 -7.72
C LEU A 176 20.19 -19.80 -7.55
N SER A 177 21.30 -20.46 -7.89
CA SER A 177 22.64 -19.87 -7.87
C SER A 177 22.93 -18.93 -9.05
N ASP A 178 22.07 -18.94 -10.07
CA ASP A 178 22.26 -18.08 -11.23
C ASP A 178 22.08 -16.61 -10.82
N ASP A 179 22.87 -15.75 -11.47
CA ASP A 179 22.90 -14.34 -11.12
C ASP A 179 21.51 -13.72 -11.28
N GLY A 180 21.13 -12.89 -10.32
CA GLY A 180 19.85 -12.20 -10.31
C GLY A 180 18.62 -13.04 -9.93
N VAL A 181 18.66 -14.38 -9.88
CA VAL A 181 17.47 -15.20 -9.56
C VAL A 181 16.98 -14.93 -8.14
N VAL A 182 17.82 -15.15 -7.13
CA VAL A 182 17.44 -14.89 -5.72
C VAL A 182 17.05 -13.43 -5.50
N ARG A 183 17.79 -12.50 -6.12
CA ARG A 183 17.48 -11.07 -6.09
C ARG A 183 16.06 -10.81 -6.61
N ALA A 184 15.68 -11.38 -7.75
CA ALA A 184 14.37 -11.19 -8.35
C ALA A 184 13.25 -11.78 -7.49
N LEU A 185 13.45 -12.95 -6.87
CA LEU A 185 12.45 -13.57 -6.00
C LEU A 185 12.13 -12.71 -4.77
N PHE A 186 13.15 -12.22 -4.07
CA PHE A 186 12.96 -11.29 -2.94
C PHE A 186 12.54 -9.89 -3.40
N GLY A 187 13.07 -9.45 -4.55
CA GLY A 187 12.74 -8.20 -5.21
C GLY A 187 11.26 -8.12 -5.59
N ASN A 188 10.64 -9.23 -5.99
CA ASN A 188 9.20 -9.30 -6.25
C ASN A 188 8.38 -8.92 -5.01
N GLY A 189 8.75 -9.44 -3.85
CA GLY A 189 8.15 -9.04 -2.57
C GLY A 189 8.37 -7.55 -2.28
N LEU A 190 9.60 -7.07 -2.42
CA LEU A 190 9.94 -5.66 -2.18
C LEU A 190 9.15 -4.71 -3.07
N TYR A 191 9.06 -5.04 -4.36
CA TYR A 191 8.36 -4.26 -5.36
C TYR A 191 6.85 -4.22 -5.08
N LEU A 192 6.22 -5.37 -4.82
CA LEU A 192 4.79 -5.42 -4.48
C LEU A 192 4.48 -4.70 -3.17
N ALA A 193 5.35 -4.80 -2.16
CA ALA A 193 5.21 -4.06 -0.91
C ALA A 193 5.29 -2.54 -1.14
N GLY A 194 6.28 -2.09 -1.90
CA GLY A 194 6.42 -0.67 -2.26
C GLY A 194 5.23 -0.15 -3.06
N LEU A 195 4.71 -0.93 -4.01
CA LEU A 195 3.52 -0.56 -4.78
C LEU A 195 2.28 -0.46 -3.91
N GLY A 196 2.11 -1.39 -2.98
CA GLY A 196 1.04 -1.32 -1.99
C GLY A 196 1.13 -0.05 -1.15
N VAL A 197 2.31 0.33 -0.69
CA VAL A 197 2.52 1.57 0.09
C VAL A 197 2.30 2.82 -0.74
N LEU A 198 2.76 2.85 -2.00
CA LEU A 198 2.49 3.93 -2.94
C LEU A 198 0.97 4.09 -3.16
N ALA A 199 0.27 2.98 -3.41
CA ALA A 199 -1.18 2.96 -3.59
C ALA A 199 -1.94 3.35 -2.31
N LEU A 200 -1.44 2.96 -1.13
CA LEU A 200 -1.96 3.40 0.17
C LEU A 200 -1.87 4.93 0.30
N GLY A 201 -0.72 5.53 -0.04
CA GLY A 201 -0.53 6.97 -0.07
C GLY A 201 -1.48 7.67 -1.05
N ALA A 202 -1.61 7.13 -2.27
CA ALA A 202 -2.55 7.61 -3.27
C ALA A 202 -4.01 7.51 -2.80
N GLY A 203 -4.37 6.46 -2.08
CA GLY A 203 -5.68 6.28 -1.45
C GLY A 203 -6.02 7.40 -0.47
N PHE A 204 -5.05 7.88 0.32
CA PHE A 204 -5.25 9.03 1.22
C PHE A 204 -5.42 10.36 0.48
N LEU A 205 -4.75 10.53 -0.67
CA LEU A 205 -4.85 11.71 -1.52
C LEU A 205 -6.19 11.79 -2.24
N ILE A 206 -6.57 10.69 -2.91
CA ILE A 206 -7.68 10.64 -3.86
C ILE A 206 -9.01 10.35 -3.16
N ARG A 207 -9.01 9.51 -2.12
CA ARG A 207 -10.19 9.13 -1.30
C ARG A 207 -11.36 8.51 -2.07
N ASN A 208 -11.16 8.15 -3.33
CA ASN A 208 -12.12 7.47 -4.19
C ASN A 208 -11.47 6.20 -4.75
N THR A 209 -12.07 5.05 -4.52
CA THR A 209 -11.52 3.74 -4.94
C THR A 209 -11.32 3.66 -6.45
N GLY A 210 -12.33 4.03 -7.23
CA GLY A 210 -12.27 3.93 -8.70
C GLY A 210 -11.18 4.83 -9.27
N ALA A 211 -11.16 6.10 -8.85
CA ALA A 211 -10.14 7.05 -9.32
C ALA A 211 -8.72 6.64 -8.90
N ALA A 212 -8.52 6.18 -7.66
CA ALA A 212 -7.21 5.79 -7.16
C ALA A 212 -6.68 4.52 -7.86
N LEU A 213 -7.54 3.53 -8.10
CA LEU A 213 -7.19 2.36 -8.89
C LEU A 213 -6.82 2.75 -10.32
N THR A 214 -7.67 3.52 -11.00
CA THR A 214 -7.44 3.92 -12.39
C THR A 214 -6.12 4.69 -12.55
N VAL A 215 -5.86 5.67 -11.67
CA VAL A 215 -4.62 6.46 -11.71
C VAL A 215 -3.41 5.57 -11.41
N GLY A 216 -3.47 4.74 -10.37
CA GLY A 216 -2.36 3.86 -10.00
C GLY A 216 -2.00 2.86 -11.11
N ILE A 217 -3.02 2.23 -11.70
CA ILE A 217 -2.83 1.27 -12.80
C ILE A 217 -2.32 1.98 -14.05
N ALA A 218 -2.92 3.12 -14.42
CA ALA A 218 -2.48 3.87 -15.60
C ALA A 218 -1.03 4.35 -15.46
N LEU A 219 -0.65 4.85 -14.28
CA LEU A 219 0.72 5.30 -14.01
C LEU A 219 1.73 4.15 -14.14
N VAL A 220 1.44 3.01 -13.54
CA VAL A 220 2.38 1.87 -13.49
C VAL A 220 2.45 1.13 -14.83
N LEU A 221 1.32 0.85 -15.47
CA LEU A 221 1.28 0.04 -16.69
C LEU A 221 1.35 0.87 -17.97
N ILE A 222 0.61 1.98 -18.05
CA ILE A 222 0.48 2.71 -19.31
C ILE A 222 1.63 3.69 -19.45
N VAL A 223 1.80 4.58 -18.46
CA VAL A 223 2.81 5.65 -18.55
C VAL A 223 4.22 5.08 -18.52
N GLY A 224 4.49 4.06 -17.68
CA GLY A 224 5.77 3.36 -17.64
C GLY A 224 6.20 2.79 -19.00
N ASN A 225 5.29 2.09 -19.68
CA ASN A 225 5.59 1.51 -21.00
C ASN A 225 5.62 2.56 -22.13
N LEU A 226 4.76 3.58 -22.05
CA LEU A 226 4.71 4.62 -23.08
C LEU A 226 5.89 5.61 -22.99
N ALA A 227 6.57 5.66 -21.84
CA ALA A 227 7.78 6.48 -21.66
C ALA A 227 8.87 6.14 -22.70
N TYR A 228 8.96 4.88 -23.13
CA TYR A 228 9.91 4.44 -24.16
C TYR A 228 9.58 4.95 -25.56
N ALA A 229 8.35 5.42 -25.80
CA ALA A 229 7.97 6.03 -27.08
C ALA A 229 8.35 7.52 -27.18
N LEU A 230 8.77 8.15 -26.07
CA LEU A 230 9.15 9.55 -26.04
C LEU A 230 10.60 9.73 -26.54
N PRO A 231 10.85 10.68 -27.45
CA PRO A 231 12.20 10.89 -27.98
C PRO A 231 13.13 11.60 -26.99
N GLY A 232 14.42 11.28 -27.10
CA GLY A 232 15.51 12.00 -26.44
C GLY A 232 15.60 11.81 -24.93
N THR A 233 16.30 12.72 -24.27
CA THR A 233 16.62 12.65 -22.84
C THR A 233 15.38 12.74 -21.94
N TRP A 234 14.30 13.37 -22.44
CA TRP A 234 13.04 13.45 -21.71
C TRP A 234 12.41 12.07 -21.50
N GLY A 235 12.33 11.25 -22.56
CA GLY A 235 11.81 9.88 -22.46
C GLY A 235 12.62 9.02 -21.50
N GLU A 236 13.95 9.16 -21.54
CA GLU A 236 14.86 8.45 -20.63
C GLU A 236 14.60 8.80 -19.16
N TRP A 237 14.49 10.09 -18.83
CA TRP A 237 14.22 10.52 -17.45
C TRP A 237 12.82 10.12 -16.97
N VAL A 238 11.81 10.21 -17.84
CA VAL A 238 10.46 9.73 -17.52
C VAL A 238 10.52 8.22 -17.25
N ALA A 239 11.17 7.44 -18.11
CA ALA A 239 11.30 6.00 -17.91
C ALA A 239 12.04 5.65 -16.61
N LYS A 240 13.04 6.44 -16.19
CA LYS A 240 13.77 6.27 -14.92
C LYS A 240 12.96 6.57 -13.66
N LEU A 241 12.02 7.51 -13.75
CA LEU A 241 11.22 8.01 -12.62
C LEU A 241 9.78 7.50 -12.61
N MET A 242 9.42 6.59 -13.53
CA MET A 242 8.12 5.93 -13.48
C MET A 242 8.18 4.79 -12.45
N PRO A 243 7.24 4.73 -11.48
CA PRO A 243 7.30 3.77 -10.39
C PRO A 243 7.40 2.31 -10.85
N GLY A 244 6.70 1.98 -11.95
CA GLY A 244 6.74 0.64 -12.54
C GLY A 244 8.12 0.26 -13.08
N ASN A 245 8.78 1.19 -13.76
CA ASN A 245 10.07 0.96 -14.39
C ASN A 245 11.22 1.02 -13.37
N ALA A 246 11.20 2.02 -12.48
CA ALA A 246 12.20 2.20 -11.44
C ALA A 246 12.21 0.97 -10.50
N GLY A 247 11.04 0.60 -9.97
CA GLY A 247 10.91 -0.49 -9.02
C GLY A 247 10.99 -1.88 -9.64
N GLY A 248 10.50 -2.07 -10.87
CA GLY A 248 10.37 -3.40 -11.49
C GLY A 248 11.70 -4.12 -11.70
N SER A 249 12.79 -3.37 -11.93
CA SER A 249 14.12 -3.92 -12.17
C SER A 249 14.63 -4.84 -11.04
N VAL A 250 14.26 -4.56 -9.77
CA VAL A 250 14.65 -5.40 -8.62
C VAL A 250 13.99 -6.77 -8.64
N ALA A 251 12.81 -6.86 -9.24
CA ALA A 251 11.96 -8.04 -9.28
C ALA A 251 12.09 -8.86 -10.56
N GLN A 252 12.97 -8.45 -11.49
CA GLN A 252 13.24 -9.16 -12.75
C GLN A 252 14.63 -9.78 -12.73
N VAL A 253 14.76 -11.00 -13.23
CA VAL A 253 16.09 -11.63 -13.45
C VAL A 253 16.76 -10.94 -14.63
N MET A 254 16.08 -10.93 -15.77
CA MET A 254 16.46 -10.21 -16.98
C MET A 254 15.25 -9.38 -17.48
N PRO A 255 15.47 -8.13 -17.90
CA PRO A 255 14.43 -7.35 -18.55
C PRO A 255 14.20 -7.85 -19.98
N PHE A 256 12.94 -7.87 -20.41
CA PHE A 256 12.59 -8.06 -21.82
C PHE A 256 13.25 -6.98 -22.68
N ASN A 257 13.71 -7.35 -23.88
CA ASN A 257 14.41 -6.47 -24.82
C ASN A 257 15.74 -5.87 -24.30
N GLY A 258 16.36 -6.47 -23.26
CA GLY A 258 17.76 -6.24 -22.89
C GLY A 258 18.12 -4.89 -22.23
N GLY A 259 17.15 -4.04 -21.88
CA GLY A 259 17.43 -2.69 -21.35
C GLY A 259 16.80 -2.39 -19.99
N ALA A 260 17.51 -2.65 -18.88
CA ALA A 260 17.12 -2.08 -17.60
C ALA A 260 17.49 -0.59 -17.58
N VAL A 261 16.51 0.28 -17.30
CA VAL A 261 16.74 1.75 -17.27
C VAL A 261 17.60 2.17 -16.09
N LEU A 262 17.52 1.42 -14.99
CA LEU A 262 18.31 1.60 -13.77
C LEU A 262 18.79 0.24 -13.25
N ALA A 263 19.95 0.25 -12.59
CA ALA A 263 20.42 -0.92 -11.85
C ALA A 263 19.40 -1.31 -10.75
N PRO A 264 19.21 -2.61 -10.46
CA PRO A 264 18.14 -3.10 -9.59
C PRO A 264 17.94 -2.35 -8.28
N TRP A 265 19.01 -2.17 -7.51
CA TRP A 265 18.95 -1.52 -6.20
C TRP A 265 18.81 0.00 -6.31
N THR A 266 19.42 0.61 -7.32
CA THR A 266 19.27 2.05 -7.60
C THR A 266 17.84 2.37 -8.00
N GLY A 267 17.25 1.58 -8.90
CA GLY A 267 15.86 1.71 -9.30
C GLY A 267 14.90 1.52 -8.13
N PHE A 268 15.14 0.51 -7.30
CA PHE A 268 14.35 0.30 -6.09
C PHE A 268 14.46 1.46 -5.08
N ALA A 269 15.64 2.07 -4.92
CA ALA A 269 15.81 3.22 -4.04
C ALA A 269 15.02 4.45 -4.53
N VAL A 270 15.03 4.70 -5.85
CA VAL A 270 14.20 5.75 -6.48
C VAL A 270 12.72 5.47 -6.24
N PHE A 271 12.27 4.24 -6.51
CA PHE A 271 10.89 3.83 -6.29
C PHE A 271 10.46 3.93 -4.82
N ALA A 272 11.32 3.54 -3.88
CA ALA A 272 11.06 3.66 -2.46
C ALA A 272 10.91 5.13 -2.04
N ALA A 273 11.71 6.03 -2.61
CA ALA A 273 11.57 7.47 -2.40
C ALA A 273 10.25 8.01 -2.95
N GLU A 274 9.82 7.55 -4.13
CA GLU A 274 8.51 7.91 -4.71
C GLU A 274 7.35 7.42 -3.84
N ALA A 275 7.37 6.15 -3.43
CA ALA A 275 6.36 5.57 -2.54
C ALA A 275 6.27 6.33 -1.21
N LEU A 276 7.43 6.68 -0.62
CA LEU A 276 7.51 7.49 0.60
C LEU A 276 6.96 8.90 0.37
N ALA A 277 7.31 9.55 -0.75
CA ALA A 277 6.83 10.89 -1.07
C ALA A 277 5.30 10.93 -1.21
N VAL A 278 4.71 9.94 -1.91
CA VAL A 278 3.25 9.81 -2.06
C VAL A 278 2.58 9.51 -0.71
N LEU A 279 3.17 8.65 0.13
CA LEU A 279 2.66 8.37 1.48
C LEU A 279 2.68 9.61 2.38
N VAL A 280 3.78 10.37 2.35
CA VAL A 280 3.93 11.64 3.09
C VAL A 280 2.93 12.67 2.59
N ALA A 281 2.76 12.82 1.27
CA ALA A 281 1.75 13.71 0.70
C ALA A 281 0.34 13.32 1.17
N GLY A 282 0.01 12.03 1.12
CA GLY A 282 -1.25 11.48 1.65
C GLY A 282 -1.45 11.79 3.14
N TYR A 283 -0.41 11.62 3.95
CA TYR A 283 -0.42 11.98 5.37
C TYR A 283 -0.64 13.49 5.60
N VAL A 284 0.03 14.35 4.84
CA VAL A 284 -0.14 15.81 4.94
C VAL A 284 -1.57 16.22 4.59
N VAL A 285 -2.16 15.66 3.53
CA VAL A 285 -3.57 15.89 3.17
C VAL A 285 -4.50 15.38 4.26
N LEU A 286 -4.21 14.21 4.84
CA LEU A 286 -4.96 13.67 5.97
C LEU A 286 -4.88 14.58 7.20
N ARG A 287 -3.76 15.27 7.46
CA ARG A 287 -3.69 16.21 8.60
C ARG A 287 -4.44 17.51 8.36
N ARG A 288 -4.39 18.03 7.13
CA ARG A 288 -4.92 19.37 6.79
C ARG A 288 -6.42 19.37 6.54
N ARG A 289 -6.97 18.26 6.05
CA ARG A 289 -8.41 18.13 5.79
C ARG A 289 -9.08 17.44 6.96
N ASP A 290 -10.14 18.06 7.46
CA ASP A 290 -11.05 17.38 8.38
C ASP A 290 -11.73 16.20 7.66
N ALA A 291 -12.04 15.16 8.43
CA ALA A 291 -12.61 13.90 7.97
C ALA A 291 -14.05 13.75 8.45
#